data_AF-A0A7S3A6E2-F1
#
_entry.id   AF-A0A7S3A6E2-F1
#
_cell.length_a   1.000
_cell.length_b   1.000
_cell.length_c   1.000
_cell.angle_alpha   90.00
_cell.angle_beta   90.00
_cell.angle_gamma   90.00
#
_symmetry.space_group_name_H-M   'P 1'
#
loop_
_entity.id
_entity.type
_entity.pdbx_description
1 polymer ?
#
loop_
_entity_poly.entity_id
_entity_poly.type
_entity_poly.pdbx_seq_one_letter_code
_entity_poly.pdbx_strand_id
1 'polypeptide(L)'
;MRRDMGQDQVGFVAGGVGACSFTGSAAPLRLAAERKCQSKVQMTIAPEQKILKTPVPGLSVNNDGNVWVPQRARPRRNRKTEGMRSLVRENIVGPQNLVYPLFVHTKDYNEDIESMPGCERHSVDSVMKEVKFAHSLGVNQFILFPKIPEGLKSNTADECYNPDGLVPQLVSRLKHSFPDISVWTDVALDPYSDQGHDGIVSSDNRGDGGKGRILNDETIEQLCRQSICQARAGSDVLGPSDMMDGRVGAIRDALDAEGFTDVSICSYTAKYASAFYGPFRDALDSAPRESSNAPQNKKTYQMDPANSRYESMRMLDRAD
;
A
#
# COMPACT_ATOMS: atom_id res chain seq x y z
N MET A 1 0.23 66.23 25.37
CA MET A 1 -1.12 66.20 25.95
C MET A 1 -1.26 64.90 26.74
N ARG A 2 -1.31 65.01 28.06
CA ARG A 2 -1.73 63.95 29.00
C ARG A 2 -3.25 63.77 28.91
N ARG A 3 -3.74 62.53 29.09
CA ARG A 3 -4.99 62.12 29.77
C ARG A 3 -4.96 60.58 29.81
N ASP A 4 -4.56 59.96 30.92
CA ASP A 4 -5.34 59.60 32.12
C ASP A 4 -6.46 58.56 31.93
N MET A 5 -6.23 57.42 32.60
CA MET A 5 -7.11 56.71 33.55
C MET A 5 -8.38 55.99 33.07
N GLY A 6 -8.47 54.72 33.48
CA GLY A 6 -9.68 53.90 33.47
C GLY A 6 -9.39 52.43 33.81
N GLN A 7 -9.13 52.14 35.08
CA GLN A 7 -9.34 50.79 35.63
C GLN A 7 -10.84 50.54 35.72
N ASP A 8 -11.29 49.32 35.44
CA ASP A 8 -12.39 48.70 36.20
C ASP A 8 -12.33 47.17 36.13
N GLN A 9 -12.64 46.56 37.28
CA GLN A 9 -12.58 45.14 37.57
C GLN A 9 -13.93 44.42 37.37
N VAL A 10 -13.83 43.09 37.39
CA VAL A 10 -14.82 42.06 37.80
C VAL A 10 -15.93 41.67 36.81
N GLY A 11 -16.08 40.35 36.61
CA GLY A 11 -17.37 39.77 36.19
C GLY A 11 -17.31 38.35 35.62
N PHE A 12 -17.04 37.34 36.45
CA PHE A 12 -17.32 35.93 36.12
C PHE A 12 -18.83 35.69 36.29
N VAL A 13 -19.56 35.33 35.22
CA VAL A 13 -20.93 34.79 35.33
C VAL A 13 -21.11 33.65 34.35
N ALA A 14 -21.38 32.48 34.91
CA ALA A 14 -21.83 31.28 34.22
C ALA A 14 -23.26 31.48 33.70
N GLY A 15 -23.48 31.22 32.41
CA GLY A 15 -24.80 31.21 31.78
C GLY A 15 -25.04 29.86 31.11
N GLY A 16 -25.91 29.05 31.71
CA GLY A 16 -26.39 27.80 31.14
C GLY A 16 -27.35 28.03 29.97
N VAL A 17 -27.26 27.15 28.98
CA VAL A 17 -28.24 26.94 27.91
C VAL A 17 -28.17 25.43 27.66
N GLY A 18 -29.18 24.63 28.00
CA GLY A 18 -30.51 24.64 27.41
C GLY A 18 -30.58 23.40 26.52
N ALA A 19 -31.09 22.30 27.09
CA ALA A 19 -31.27 21.04 26.41
C ALA A 19 -32.30 21.20 25.27
N CYS A 20 -31.87 20.95 24.03
CA CYS A 20 -32.77 20.80 22.90
C CYS A 20 -32.68 19.36 22.40
N SER A 21 -33.75 18.61 22.65
CA SER A 21 -34.01 17.27 22.14
C SER A 21 -34.29 17.33 20.63
N PHE A 22 -33.45 16.68 19.83
CA PHE A 22 -33.77 16.32 18.45
C PHE A 22 -33.89 14.80 18.35
N THR A 23 -35.12 14.35 18.11
CA THR A 23 -35.47 12.98 17.77
C THR A 23 -35.27 12.78 16.27
N GLY A 24 -34.29 11.96 15.89
CA GLY A 24 -34.03 11.58 14.50
C GLY A 24 -33.15 10.34 14.45
N SER A 25 -33.78 9.20 14.21
CA SER A 25 -33.21 7.85 14.20
C SER A 25 -32.16 7.67 13.11
N ALA A 26 -30.88 7.69 13.49
CA ALA A 26 -29.80 7.05 12.74
C ALA A 26 -29.35 5.82 13.53
N ALA A 27 -29.68 4.63 13.04
CA ALA A 27 -29.25 3.37 13.62
C ALA A 27 -27.72 3.23 13.44
N PRO A 28 -26.91 3.13 14.50
CA PRO A 28 -25.51 2.78 14.35
C PRO A 28 -25.41 1.29 14.04
N LEU A 29 -24.62 0.94 13.01
CA LEU A 29 -24.14 -0.42 12.80
C LEU A 29 -23.55 -0.93 14.13
N ARG A 30 -24.22 -1.91 14.73
CA ARG A 30 -23.69 -2.64 15.88
C ARG A 30 -22.50 -3.46 15.40
N LEU A 31 -21.29 -2.96 15.66
CA LEU A 31 -20.09 -3.79 15.67
C LEU A 31 -20.26 -4.85 16.78
N ALA A 32 -20.72 -6.02 16.39
CA ALA A 32 -20.77 -7.18 17.27
C ALA A 32 -19.34 -7.71 17.43
N ALA A 33 -18.63 -7.23 18.45
CA ALA A 33 -17.69 -8.00 19.27
C ALA A 33 -16.98 -7.11 20.30
N GLU A 34 -17.73 -6.50 21.22
CA GLU A 34 -17.18 -6.38 22.57
C GLU A 34 -17.09 -7.79 23.15
N ARG A 35 -16.02 -8.54 22.83
CA ARG A 35 -15.55 -9.55 23.76
C ARG A 35 -15.10 -8.77 24.99
N LYS A 36 -16.03 -8.55 25.92
CA LYS A 36 -15.71 -8.20 27.30
C LYS A 36 -14.72 -9.25 27.76
N CYS A 37 -13.44 -8.89 27.79
CA CYS A 37 -12.44 -9.62 28.53
C CYS A 37 -12.84 -9.47 30.00
N GLN A 38 -13.77 -10.31 30.46
CA GLN A 38 -14.18 -10.42 31.86
C GLN A 38 -13.12 -11.19 32.65
N SER A 39 -11.84 -10.97 32.38
CA SER A 39 -10.85 -11.20 33.42
C SER A 39 -10.86 -9.94 34.28
N LYS A 40 -11.60 -9.97 35.39
CA LYS A 40 -11.27 -9.12 36.53
C LYS A 40 -9.87 -9.55 36.99
N VAL A 41 -8.83 -9.01 36.35
CA VAL A 41 -7.49 -9.07 36.92
C VAL A 41 -7.57 -8.21 38.18
N GLN A 42 -7.79 -8.85 39.32
CA GLN A 42 -7.53 -8.22 40.60
C GLN A 42 -6.04 -7.90 40.60
N MET A 43 -5.72 -6.62 40.47
CA MET A 43 -4.39 -6.08 40.72
C MET A 43 -4.10 -6.33 42.20
N THR A 44 -3.61 -7.52 42.52
CA THR A 44 -3.02 -7.81 43.82
C THR A 44 -1.68 -7.10 43.79
N ILE A 45 -1.54 -6.06 44.61
CA ILE A 45 -0.24 -5.47 44.90
C ILE A 45 0.60 -6.63 45.43
N ALA A 46 1.63 -7.03 44.67
CA ALA A 46 2.55 -8.05 45.14
C ALA A 46 3.08 -7.58 46.51
N PRO A 47 3.08 -8.44 47.55
CA PRO A 47 3.66 -8.07 48.83
C PRO A 47 5.10 -7.61 48.59
N GLU A 48 5.50 -6.53 49.26
CA GLU A 48 6.80 -5.89 49.09
C GLU A 48 7.92 -6.94 49.16
N GLN A 49 8.42 -7.37 47.99
CA GLN A 49 9.44 -8.39 47.93
C GLN A 49 10.71 -7.76 48.49
N LYS A 50 11.16 -8.23 49.65
CA LYS A 50 12.47 -7.89 50.20
C LYS A 50 13.52 -8.29 49.17
N ILE A 51 14.03 -7.30 48.44
CA ILE A 51 15.20 -7.48 47.57
C ILE A 51 16.30 -8.08 48.46
N LEU A 52 16.82 -9.24 48.06
CA LEU A 52 17.84 -9.98 48.82
C LEU A 52 18.98 -9.03 49.21
N LYS A 53 19.26 -8.93 50.52
CA LYS A 53 20.27 -8.01 51.09
C LYS A 53 21.71 -8.50 50.90
N THR A 54 21.89 -9.70 50.37
CA THR A 54 23.21 -10.29 50.12
C THR A 54 23.84 -9.62 48.89
N PRO A 55 25.11 -9.18 48.96
CA PRO A 55 25.77 -8.56 47.82
C PRO A 55 25.81 -9.51 46.62
N VAL A 56 25.10 -9.15 45.54
CA VAL A 56 25.19 -9.86 44.26
C VAL A 56 26.33 -9.22 43.45
N PRO A 57 27.28 -10.00 42.91
CA PRO A 57 28.33 -9.46 42.04
C PRO A 57 27.77 -8.56 40.92
N GLY A 58 28.38 -7.39 40.73
CA GLY A 58 27.93 -6.39 39.74
C GLY A 58 26.90 -5.37 40.26
N LEU A 59 26.42 -5.52 41.50
CA LEU A 59 25.56 -4.53 42.19
C LEU A 59 26.34 -3.80 43.28
N SER A 60 26.01 -2.53 43.47
CA SER A 60 26.52 -1.62 44.49
C SER A 60 25.34 -1.00 45.26
N VAL A 61 25.63 -0.13 46.21
CA VAL A 61 24.63 0.62 46.99
C VAL A 61 24.81 2.11 46.70
N ASN A 62 23.72 2.83 46.41
CA ASN A 62 23.77 4.29 46.20
C ASN A 62 23.74 5.06 47.54
N ASN A 63 23.78 6.39 47.49
CA ASN A 63 23.75 7.26 48.68
C ASN A 63 22.49 7.08 49.56
N ASP A 64 21.40 6.55 48.99
CA ASP A 64 20.14 6.31 49.70
C ASP A 64 20.03 4.90 50.28
N GLY A 65 21.09 4.08 50.18
CA GLY A 65 21.06 2.69 50.63
C GLY A 65 20.39 1.71 49.65
N ASN A 66 20.02 2.17 48.45
CA ASN A 66 19.33 1.35 47.44
C ASN A 66 20.31 0.62 46.52
N VAL A 67 19.88 -0.53 46.00
CA VAL A 67 20.63 -1.32 45.01
C VAL A 67 20.89 -0.49 43.74
N TRP A 68 22.14 -0.47 43.28
CA TRP A 68 22.60 0.36 42.18
C TRP A 68 23.59 -0.38 41.30
N VAL A 69 23.37 -0.35 39.98
CA VAL A 69 24.39 -0.76 38.99
C VAL A 69 25.19 0.49 38.58
N PRO A 70 26.52 0.53 38.65
CA PRO A 70 27.33 1.73 38.34
C PRO A 70 27.48 2.03 36.84
N GLN A 71 26.41 1.88 36.06
CA GLN A 71 26.35 2.20 34.64
C GLN A 71 26.01 3.68 34.40
N ARG A 72 26.83 4.35 33.57
CA ARG A 72 26.60 5.75 33.16
C ARG A 72 25.49 5.88 32.11
N ALA A 73 25.65 5.20 30.97
CA ALA A 73 24.65 5.17 29.91
C ALA A 73 23.43 4.37 30.36
N ARG A 74 22.24 4.98 30.32
CA ARG A 74 20.97 4.30 30.63
C ARG A 74 19.95 4.62 29.56
N PRO A 75 19.91 3.86 28.45
CA PRO A 75 18.99 4.12 27.34
C PRO A 75 17.51 4.11 27.74
N ARG A 76 17.15 3.40 28.82
CA ARG A 76 15.79 3.42 29.40
C ARG A 76 15.33 4.83 29.81
N ARG A 77 16.24 5.78 30.07
CA ARG A 77 15.91 7.18 30.38
C ARG A 77 15.15 7.86 29.24
N ASN A 78 15.42 7.49 27.99
CA ASN A 78 14.72 8.02 26.81
C ASN A 78 13.32 7.37 26.61
N ARG A 79 12.94 6.40 27.44
CA ARG A 79 11.67 5.66 27.31
C ARG A 79 10.71 5.89 28.48
N LYS A 80 11.08 6.77 29.41
CA LYS A 80 10.42 6.94 30.73
C LYS A 80 8.98 7.45 30.67
N THR A 81 8.67 8.31 29.72
CA THR A 81 7.36 8.98 29.57
C THR A 81 7.04 9.12 28.10
N GLU A 82 5.76 9.35 27.78
CA GLU A 82 5.36 9.60 26.39
C GLU A 82 6.07 10.84 25.82
N GLY A 83 6.13 11.94 26.56
CA GLY A 83 6.83 13.15 26.11
C GLY A 83 8.32 12.95 25.82
N MET A 84 8.99 11.99 26.49
CA MET A 84 10.39 11.66 26.18
C MET A 84 10.49 10.75 24.96
N ARG A 85 9.59 9.76 24.84
CA ARG A 85 9.57 8.85 23.68
C ARG A 85 9.20 9.58 22.39
N SER A 86 8.27 10.52 22.44
CA SER A 86 7.89 11.32 21.28
C SER A 86 9.02 12.25 20.83
N LEU A 87 9.78 12.83 21.76
CA LEU A 87 10.95 13.67 21.45
C LEU A 87 12.03 12.93 20.67
N VAL A 88 12.29 11.66 21.02
CA VAL A 88 13.35 10.85 20.38
C VAL A 88 12.84 9.91 19.30
N ARG A 89 11.58 10.07 18.85
CA ARG A 89 10.98 9.20 17.84
C ARG A 89 11.63 9.44 16.48
N GLU A 90 12.24 8.41 15.92
CA GLU A 90 12.97 8.50 14.65
C GLU A 90 12.05 8.47 13.42
N ASN A 91 10.90 7.80 13.51
CA ASN A 91 10.00 7.60 12.37
C ASN A 91 8.56 7.94 12.74
N ILE A 92 7.86 8.58 11.81
CA ILE A 92 6.45 8.93 11.91
C ILE A 92 5.79 8.50 10.60
N VAL A 93 4.64 7.85 10.69
CA VAL A 93 3.82 7.45 9.55
C VAL A 93 2.51 8.20 9.64
N GLY A 94 2.13 8.87 8.56
CA GLY A 94 0.82 9.51 8.39
C GLY A 94 0.11 9.05 7.12
N PRO A 95 -1.15 9.43 6.92
CA PRO A 95 -1.95 9.06 5.74
C PRO A 95 -1.28 9.41 4.41
N GLN A 96 -0.52 10.51 4.37
CA GLN A 96 0.23 10.96 3.18
C GLN A 96 1.39 10.04 2.78
N ASN A 97 1.72 9.03 3.60
CA ASN A 97 2.73 8.02 3.29
C ASN A 97 2.12 6.73 2.73
N LEU A 98 0.79 6.67 2.56
CA LEU A 98 0.08 5.45 2.20
C LEU A 98 -0.40 5.51 0.75
N VAL A 99 0.00 4.51 -0.04
CA VAL A 99 -0.61 4.22 -1.35
C VAL A 99 -1.69 3.16 -1.13
N TYR A 100 -2.94 3.49 -1.45
CA TYR A 100 -4.07 2.60 -1.23
C TYR A 100 -4.37 1.77 -2.50
N PRO A 101 -4.10 0.45 -2.49
CA PRO A 101 -4.47 -0.42 -3.60
C PRO A 101 -5.97 -0.68 -3.67
N LEU A 102 -6.54 -0.52 -4.86
CA LEU A 102 -7.95 -0.75 -5.15
C LEU A 102 -8.11 -1.79 -6.26
N PHE A 103 -8.81 -2.87 -5.95
CA PHE A 103 -9.21 -3.87 -6.94
C PHE A 103 -10.50 -3.42 -7.63
N VAL A 104 -10.51 -3.44 -8.96
CA VAL A 104 -11.66 -2.96 -9.73
C VAL A 104 -12.05 -3.95 -10.83
N HIS A 105 -13.35 -4.04 -11.11
CA HIS A 105 -13.89 -4.85 -12.21
C HIS A 105 -15.00 -4.10 -12.95
N THR A 106 -15.49 -4.70 -14.04
CA THR A 106 -16.52 -4.10 -14.91
C THR A 106 -17.96 -4.30 -14.42
N LYS A 107 -18.18 -5.05 -13.33
CA LYS A 107 -19.54 -5.24 -12.79
C LYS A 107 -20.01 -3.99 -12.05
N ASP A 108 -21.33 -3.86 -11.90
CA ASP A 108 -22.01 -2.73 -11.26
C ASP A 108 -22.13 -2.86 -9.72
N TYR A 109 -21.75 -4.02 -9.16
CA TYR A 109 -21.71 -4.30 -7.71
C TYR A 109 -20.31 -4.67 -7.23
N ASN A 110 -20.08 -4.65 -5.91
CA ASN A 110 -18.82 -5.07 -5.30
C ASN A 110 -18.83 -6.58 -5.02
N GLU A 111 -17.67 -7.22 -5.09
CA GLU A 111 -17.48 -8.61 -4.70
C GLU A 111 -16.44 -8.75 -3.61
N ASP A 112 -16.75 -9.45 -2.53
CA ASP A 112 -15.77 -9.81 -1.51
C ASP A 112 -14.63 -10.64 -2.12
N ILE A 113 -13.42 -10.43 -1.61
CA ILE A 113 -12.26 -11.27 -1.91
C ILE A 113 -12.04 -12.19 -0.71
N GLU A 114 -12.44 -13.46 -0.83
CA GLU A 114 -12.45 -14.41 0.29
C GLU A 114 -11.08 -14.57 0.98
N SER A 115 -10.01 -14.60 0.19
CA SER A 115 -8.63 -14.72 0.71
C SER A 115 -8.06 -13.40 1.27
N MET A 116 -8.80 -12.29 1.13
CA MET A 116 -8.46 -10.97 1.69
C MET A 116 -9.63 -10.39 2.51
N PRO A 117 -9.89 -10.90 3.73
CA PRO A 117 -11.03 -10.44 4.53
C PRO A 117 -11.02 -8.93 4.77
N GLY A 118 -12.13 -8.27 4.41
CA GLY A 118 -12.27 -6.82 4.47
C GLY A 118 -11.85 -6.07 3.20
N CYS A 119 -11.41 -6.78 2.16
CA CYS A 119 -11.16 -6.24 0.83
C CYS A 119 -12.24 -6.69 -0.16
N GLU A 120 -12.59 -5.78 -1.06
CA GLU A 120 -13.57 -6.00 -2.11
C GLU A 120 -12.95 -5.72 -3.49
N ARG A 121 -13.47 -6.39 -4.52
CA ARG A 121 -13.40 -5.94 -5.90
C ARG A 121 -14.52 -4.94 -6.12
N HIS A 122 -14.15 -3.69 -6.29
CA HIS A 122 -15.09 -2.59 -6.39
C HIS A 122 -15.65 -2.44 -7.81
N SER A 123 -16.93 -2.09 -7.91
CA SER A 123 -17.44 -1.45 -9.13
C SER A 123 -16.82 -0.06 -9.31
N VAL A 124 -16.84 0.48 -10.53
CA VAL A 124 -16.32 1.83 -10.82
C VAL A 124 -16.95 2.89 -9.91
N ASP A 125 -18.26 2.83 -9.68
CA ASP A 125 -18.95 3.77 -8.79
C ASP A 125 -18.55 3.61 -7.32
N SER A 126 -18.24 2.38 -6.89
CA SER A 126 -17.71 2.16 -5.54
C SER A 126 -16.30 2.71 -5.39
N VAL A 127 -15.43 2.57 -6.39
CA VAL A 127 -14.08 3.17 -6.38
C VAL A 127 -14.16 4.68 -6.14
N MET A 128 -15.09 5.38 -6.81
CA MET A 128 -15.26 6.83 -6.62
C MET A 128 -15.64 7.19 -5.18
N LYS A 129 -16.48 6.38 -4.53
CA LYS A 129 -16.88 6.58 -3.12
C LYS A 129 -15.71 6.30 -2.19
N GLU A 130 -14.96 5.24 -2.45
CA GLU A 130 -13.82 4.82 -1.65
C GLU A 130 -12.70 5.86 -1.69
N VAL A 131 -12.35 6.33 -2.89
CA VAL A 131 -11.38 7.42 -3.09
C VAL A 131 -11.81 8.68 -2.36
N LYS A 132 -13.08 9.08 -2.46
CA LYS A 132 -13.60 10.26 -1.74
C LYS A 132 -13.44 10.12 -0.23
N PHE A 133 -13.75 8.93 0.31
CA PHE A 133 -13.65 8.65 1.73
C PHE A 133 -12.20 8.65 2.20
N ALA A 134 -11.31 7.92 1.52
CA ALA A 134 -9.89 7.86 1.83
C ALA A 134 -9.21 9.24 1.74
N HIS A 135 -9.56 10.02 0.71
CA HIS A 135 -9.11 11.41 0.57
C HIS A 135 -9.53 12.28 1.76
N SER A 136 -10.75 12.11 2.29
CA SER A 136 -11.19 12.82 3.50
C SER A 136 -10.41 12.47 4.77
N LEU A 137 -9.71 11.33 4.76
CA LEU A 137 -8.80 10.88 5.83
C LEU A 137 -7.34 11.30 5.60
N GLY A 138 -7.05 11.96 4.48
CA GLY A 138 -5.71 12.44 4.09
C GLY A 138 -4.89 11.45 3.26
N VAL A 139 -5.47 10.35 2.78
CA VAL A 139 -4.82 9.44 1.83
C VAL A 139 -5.05 9.95 0.41
N ASN A 140 -3.98 10.31 -0.29
CA ASN A 140 -4.07 10.97 -1.59
C ASN A 140 -3.42 10.15 -2.73
N GLN A 141 -2.95 8.93 -2.46
CA GLN A 141 -2.30 8.06 -3.45
C GLN A 141 -3.10 6.77 -3.61
N PHE A 142 -3.47 6.43 -4.84
CA PHE A 142 -4.30 5.26 -5.14
C PHE A 142 -3.71 4.47 -6.29
N ILE A 143 -3.54 3.16 -6.12
CA ILE A 143 -3.08 2.27 -7.21
C ILE A 143 -4.21 1.33 -7.64
N LEU A 144 -4.44 1.26 -8.95
CA LEU A 144 -5.55 0.52 -9.53
C LEU A 144 -5.09 -0.85 -10.04
N PHE A 145 -5.80 -1.90 -9.63
CA PHE A 145 -5.58 -3.27 -10.11
C PHE A 145 -6.86 -3.81 -10.76
N PRO A 146 -6.89 -3.99 -12.09
CA PRO A 146 -8.08 -4.41 -12.80
C PRO A 146 -8.26 -5.93 -12.82
N LYS A 147 -9.46 -6.42 -12.56
CA LYS A 147 -9.90 -7.77 -12.94
C LYS A 147 -10.59 -7.68 -14.30
N ILE A 148 -9.88 -8.09 -15.35
CA ILE A 148 -10.37 -8.04 -16.73
C ILE A 148 -11.26 -9.25 -17.05
N PRO A 149 -12.40 -9.06 -17.75
CA PRO A 149 -13.22 -10.16 -18.23
C PRO A 149 -12.46 -11.17 -19.09
N GLU A 150 -12.74 -12.45 -18.90
CA GLU A 150 -12.03 -13.55 -19.56
C GLU A 150 -11.99 -13.45 -21.08
N GLY A 151 -13.10 -13.06 -21.71
CA GLY A 151 -13.21 -12.92 -23.16
C GLY A 151 -12.39 -11.78 -23.78
N LEU A 152 -11.76 -10.93 -22.96
CA LEU A 152 -10.86 -9.85 -23.39
C LEU A 152 -9.38 -10.20 -23.17
N LYS A 153 -9.08 -11.34 -22.53
CA LYS A 153 -7.70 -11.77 -22.28
C LYS A 153 -7.12 -12.45 -23.53
N SER A 154 -5.86 -12.20 -23.81
CA SER A 154 -5.11 -12.83 -24.90
C SER A 154 -3.63 -12.97 -24.52
N ASN A 155 -2.88 -13.86 -25.18
CA ASN A 155 -1.44 -14.01 -24.90
C ASN A 155 -0.64 -12.74 -25.21
N THR A 156 -1.11 -11.94 -26.19
CA THR A 156 -0.55 -10.62 -26.54
C THR A 156 -1.06 -9.49 -25.65
N ALA A 157 -2.06 -9.76 -24.80
CA ALA A 157 -2.64 -8.83 -23.84
C ALA A 157 -3.14 -7.51 -24.46
N ASP A 158 -3.75 -7.56 -25.64
CA ASP A 158 -4.09 -6.35 -26.42
C ASP A 158 -5.02 -5.37 -25.69
N GLU A 159 -5.83 -5.87 -24.75
CA GLU A 159 -6.72 -5.06 -23.92
C GLU A 159 -5.95 -4.11 -22.96
N CYS A 160 -4.65 -4.37 -22.69
CA CYS A 160 -3.86 -3.54 -21.77
C CYS A 160 -3.64 -2.10 -22.26
N TYR A 161 -3.75 -1.86 -23.57
CA TYR A 161 -3.63 -0.54 -24.18
C TYR A 161 -4.92 -0.07 -24.88
N ASN A 162 -6.07 -0.70 -24.58
CA ASN A 162 -7.36 -0.24 -25.08
C ASN A 162 -7.75 1.10 -24.41
N PRO A 163 -7.87 2.22 -25.16
CA PRO A 163 -8.23 3.52 -24.59
C PRO A 163 -9.65 3.55 -24.02
N ASP A 164 -10.52 2.66 -24.49
CA ASP A 164 -11.87 2.47 -23.97
C ASP A 164 -11.93 1.36 -22.91
N GLY A 165 -10.78 0.84 -22.48
CA GLY A 165 -10.66 -0.19 -21.44
C GLY A 165 -10.98 0.32 -20.03
N LEU A 166 -11.09 -0.61 -19.09
CA LEU A 166 -11.48 -0.32 -17.70
C LEU A 166 -10.56 0.70 -17.01
N VAL A 167 -9.24 0.52 -17.13
CA VAL A 167 -8.25 1.36 -16.42
C VAL A 167 -8.23 2.78 -16.98
N PRO A 168 -8.02 3.04 -18.29
CA PRO A 168 -8.02 4.40 -18.83
C PRO A 168 -9.30 5.20 -18.54
N GLN A 169 -10.48 4.57 -18.67
CA GLN A 169 -11.74 5.22 -18.35
C GLN A 169 -11.84 5.62 -16.87
N LEU A 170 -11.44 4.71 -15.96
CA LEU A 170 -11.47 4.97 -14.52
C LEU A 170 -10.48 6.06 -14.11
N VAL A 171 -9.26 6.04 -14.64
CA VAL A 171 -8.24 7.08 -14.40
C VAL A 171 -8.79 8.44 -14.81
N SER A 172 -9.32 8.54 -16.03
CA SER A 172 -9.90 9.80 -16.54
C SER A 172 -11.03 10.32 -15.63
N ARG A 173 -11.90 9.43 -15.16
CA ARG A 173 -13.01 9.77 -14.25
C ARG A 173 -12.50 10.23 -12.87
N LEU A 174 -11.47 9.57 -12.34
CA LEU A 174 -10.85 9.92 -11.07
C LEU A 174 -10.20 11.30 -11.14
N LYS A 175 -9.36 11.55 -12.15
CA LYS A 175 -8.67 12.84 -12.34
C LYS A 175 -9.65 13.98 -12.58
N HIS A 176 -10.76 13.72 -13.28
CA HIS A 176 -11.82 14.73 -13.44
C HIS A 176 -12.51 15.08 -12.12
N SER A 177 -12.76 14.08 -11.25
CA SER A 177 -13.52 14.28 -10.01
C SER A 177 -12.65 14.75 -8.84
N PHE A 178 -11.37 14.38 -8.85
CA PHE A 178 -10.40 14.62 -7.78
C PHE A 178 -9.05 15.03 -8.40
N PRO A 179 -8.89 16.29 -8.85
CA PRO A 179 -7.67 16.70 -9.57
C PRO A 179 -6.39 16.60 -8.71
N ASP A 180 -6.53 16.75 -7.39
CA ASP A 180 -5.39 16.83 -6.46
C ASP A 180 -4.90 15.46 -5.93
N ILE A 181 -5.56 14.35 -6.28
CA ILE A 181 -5.05 13.01 -5.93
C ILE A 181 -4.00 12.55 -6.93
N SER A 182 -3.12 11.67 -6.47
CA SER A 182 -2.18 10.93 -7.29
C SER A 182 -2.79 9.57 -7.64
N VAL A 183 -3.01 9.32 -8.93
CA VAL A 183 -3.49 8.05 -9.47
C VAL A 183 -2.31 7.28 -10.04
N TRP A 184 -2.12 6.08 -9.50
CA TRP A 184 -1.11 5.12 -9.88
C TRP A 184 -1.76 3.99 -10.68
N THR A 185 -1.08 3.53 -11.72
CA THR A 185 -1.53 2.37 -12.50
C THR A 185 -0.43 1.33 -12.59
N ASP A 186 -0.82 0.07 -12.48
CA ASP A 186 0.08 -1.06 -12.71
C ASP A 186 0.36 -1.23 -14.21
N VAL A 187 1.62 -1.50 -14.54
CA VAL A 187 2.09 -1.81 -15.89
C VAL A 187 2.67 -3.22 -15.88
N ALA A 188 1.81 -4.18 -16.24
CA ALA A 188 2.09 -5.60 -16.39
C ALA A 188 0.96 -6.24 -17.21
N LEU A 189 1.26 -7.37 -17.85
CA LEU A 189 0.29 -8.04 -18.72
C LEU A 189 -0.56 -9.09 -18.01
N ASP A 190 -0.27 -9.49 -16.77
CA ASP A 190 -0.93 -10.63 -16.13
C ASP A 190 -2.45 -10.47 -15.90
N PRO A 191 -3.04 -9.27 -15.68
CA PRO A 191 -4.48 -9.12 -15.65
C PRO A 191 -5.15 -9.32 -17.01
N TYR A 192 -4.40 -9.12 -18.10
CA TYR A 192 -4.84 -9.11 -19.49
C TYR A 192 -4.42 -10.39 -20.24
N SER A 193 -3.54 -11.19 -19.65
CA SER A 193 -2.99 -12.41 -20.23
C SER A 193 -3.93 -13.59 -19.98
N ASP A 194 -4.26 -14.32 -21.05
CA ASP A 194 -4.96 -15.61 -20.94
C ASP A 194 -4.04 -16.75 -20.46
N GLN A 195 -2.75 -16.46 -20.25
CA GLN A 195 -1.76 -17.38 -19.69
C GLN A 195 -1.48 -17.12 -18.19
N GLY A 196 -1.87 -15.94 -17.67
CA GLY A 196 -1.63 -15.54 -16.27
C GLY A 196 -0.18 -15.12 -15.97
N HIS A 197 0.56 -14.62 -16.98
CA HIS A 197 1.94 -14.15 -16.86
C HIS A 197 2.07 -12.67 -17.19
N ASP A 198 3.09 -12.03 -16.59
CA ASP A 198 3.34 -10.59 -16.73
C ASP A 198 3.85 -10.22 -18.14
N GLY A 199 4.12 -11.22 -18.99
CA GLY A 199 4.61 -11.08 -20.35
C GLY A 199 4.09 -12.13 -21.33
N ILE A 200 4.37 -11.92 -22.62
CA ILE A 200 3.97 -12.79 -23.73
C ILE A 200 4.68 -14.15 -23.62
N VAL A 201 3.92 -15.23 -23.77
CA VAL A 201 4.45 -16.60 -23.71
C VAL A 201 4.75 -17.11 -25.11
N SER A 202 5.97 -17.63 -25.33
CA SER A 202 6.37 -18.23 -26.60
C SER A 202 5.65 -19.55 -26.87
N SER A 203 5.47 -19.89 -28.14
CA SER A 203 4.93 -21.19 -28.56
C SER A 203 5.95 -22.35 -28.49
N ASP A 204 7.25 -22.04 -28.34
CA ASP A 204 8.27 -23.07 -28.16
C ASP A 204 8.25 -23.69 -26.75
N ASN A 205 8.99 -24.78 -26.53
CA ASN A 205 9.06 -25.49 -25.26
C ASN A 205 10.45 -25.34 -24.61
N ARG A 206 11.09 -24.17 -24.76
CA ARG A 206 12.45 -23.90 -24.28
C ARG A 206 12.51 -23.21 -22.92
N GLY A 207 11.37 -23.00 -22.29
CA GLY A 207 11.23 -22.38 -20.98
C GLY A 207 11.33 -23.38 -19.83
N ASP A 208 11.14 -22.86 -18.62
CA ASP A 208 11.20 -23.65 -17.39
C ASP A 208 10.20 -24.82 -17.42
N GLY A 209 10.66 -26.00 -17.01
CA GLY A 209 9.84 -27.22 -17.05
C GLY A 209 9.41 -27.69 -18.45
N GLY A 210 10.09 -27.26 -19.52
CA GLY A 210 9.74 -27.63 -20.90
C GLY A 210 8.51 -26.92 -21.45
N LYS A 211 8.21 -25.73 -20.90
CA LYS A 211 7.09 -24.85 -21.28
C LYS A 211 7.57 -23.71 -22.19
N GLY A 212 6.67 -22.81 -22.58
CA GLY A 212 6.98 -21.55 -23.22
C GLY A 212 7.87 -20.64 -22.36
N ARG A 213 8.72 -19.85 -23.02
CA ARG A 213 9.48 -18.78 -22.40
C ARG A 213 8.63 -17.52 -22.33
N ILE A 214 8.84 -16.70 -21.31
CA ILE A 214 8.33 -15.33 -21.32
C ILE A 214 9.27 -14.50 -22.19
N LEU A 215 8.72 -13.88 -23.23
CA LEU A 215 9.47 -13.12 -24.23
C LEU A 215 9.71 -11.71 -23.71
N ASN A 216 10.98 -11.35 -23.45
CA ASN A 216 11.34 -10.07 -22.82
C ASN A 216 10.97 -8.88 -23.70
N ASP A 217 11.54 -8.80 -24.90
CA ASP A 217 11.50 -7.60 -25.73
C ASP A 217 10.11 -7.39 -26.34
N GLU A 218 9.45 -8.46 -26.79
CA GLU A 218 8.08 -8.43 -27.28
C GLU A 218 7.08 -8.03 -26.17
N THR A 219 7.36 -8.39 -24.91
CA THR A 219 6.57 -7.91 -23.76
C THR A 219 6.79 -6.42 -23.55
N ILE A 220 8.03 -5.94 -23.59
CA ILE A 220 8.35 -4.51 -23.40
C ILE A 220 7.62 -3.64 -24.43
N GLU A 221 7.48 -4.10 -25.68
CA GLU A 221 6.68 -3.39 -26.68
C GLU A 221 5.23 -3.14 -26.18
N GLN A 222 4.59 -4.17 -25.61
CA GLN A 222 3.23 -4.05 -25.07
C GLN A 222 3.18 -3.15 -23.82
N LEU A 223 4.16 -3.27 -22.93
CA LEU A 223 4.25 -2.43 -21.72
C LEU A 223 4.42 -0.95 -22.08
N CYS A 224 5.15 -0.63 -23.15
CA CYS A 224 5.26 0.74 -23.66
C CYS A 224 3.91 1.26 -24.16
N ARG A 225 3.16 0.45 -24.92
CA ARG A 225 1.80 0.80 -25.39
C ARG A 225 0.83 1.00 -24.23
N GLN A 226 0.85 0.10 -23.24
CA GLN A 226 0.06 0.20 -22.01
C GLN A 226 0.39 1.51 -21.26
N SER A 227 1.67 1.80 -21.08
CA SER A 227 2.16 3.00 -20.38
C SER A 227 1.68 4.28 -21.04
N ILE A 228 1.81 4.39 -22.38
CA ILE A 228 1.32 5.55 -23.14
C ILE A 228 -0.20 5.69 -22.99
N CYS A 229 -0.94 4.58 -23.07
CA CYS A 229 -2.40 4.59 -22.94
C CYS A 229 -2.84 5.09 -21.54
N GLN A 230 -2.21 4.58 -20.48
CA GLN A 230 -2.47 4.99 -19.10
C GLN A 230 -2.04 6.45 -18.83
N ALA A 231 -0.93 6.90 -19.42
CA ALA A 231 -0.47 8.29 -19.33
C ALA A 231 -1.46 9.25 -20.03
N ARG A 232 -1.93 8.91 -21.24
CA ARG A 232 -2.97 9.67 -21.97
C ARG A 232 -4.26 9.82 -21.16
N ALA A 233 -4.61 8.82 -20.36
CA ALA A 233 -5.78 8.86 -19.48
C ALA A 233 -5.59 9.77 -18.25
N GLY A 234 -4.35 10.17 -17.92
CA GLY A 234 -4.02 11.05 -16.81
C GLY A 234 -3.41 10.37 -15.59
N SER A 235 -2.81 9.18 -15.75
CA SER A 235 -2.08 8.53 -14.65
C SER A 235 -0.87 9.37 -14.26
N ASP A 236 -0.69 9.63 -12.96
CA ASP A 236 0.41 10.44 -12.45
C ASP A 236 1.69 9.59 -12.28
N VAL A 237 1.52 8.32 -11.90
CA VAL A 237 2.60 7.38 -11.66
C VAL A 237 2.29 6.04 -12.32
N LEU A 238 3.22 5.54 -13.12
CA LEU A 238 3.17 4.20 -13.68
C LEU A 238 4.03 3.27 -12.82
N GLY A 239 3.51 2.10 -12.46
CA GLY A 239 4.21 1.08 -11.69
C GLY A 239 4.52 -0.16 -12.52
N PRO A 240 5.61 -0.19 -13.32
CA PRO A 240 6.05 -1.40 -14.02
C PRO A 240 6.39 -2.50 -13.03
N SER A 241 5.53 -3.52 -12.96
CA SER A 241 5.66 -4.65 -12.03
C SER A 241 6.06 -5.95 -12.73
N ASP A 242 6.23 -5.92 -14.04
CA ASP A 242 6.51 -7.04 -14.94
C ASP A 242 7.85 -7.76 -14.73
N MET A 243 8.86 -7.06 -14.23
CA MET A 243 10.25 -7.55 -14.05
C MET A 243 10.97 -7.95 -15.34
N MET A 244 10.61 -7.40 -16.50
CA MET A 244 11.38 -7.54 -17.73
C MET A 244 12.68 -6.71 -17.66
N ASP A 245 13.71 -7.17 -18.35
CA ASP A 245 15.00 -6.51 -18.41
C ASP A 245 14.94 -5.33 -19.38
N GLY A 246 15.26 -4.11 -18.91
CA GLY A 246 15.31 -2.90 -19.73
C GLY A 246 13.97 -2.17 -19.94
N ARG A 247 12.86 -2.64 -19.34
CA ARG A 247 11.53 -2.02 -19.53
C ARG A 247 11.46 -0.55 -19.10
N VAL A 248 12.19 -0.15 -18.06
CA VAL A 248 12.05 1.21 -17.49
C VAL A 248 12.58 2.26 -18.45
N GLY A 249 13.79 2.08 -19.00
CA GLY A 249 14.33 2.93 -20.06
C GLY A 249 13.43 2.96 -21.29
N ALA A 250 12.96 1.79 -21.76
CA ALA A 250 12.06 1.72 -22.91
C ALA A 250 10.72 2.46 -22.69
N ILE A 251 10.10 2.29 -21.51
CA ILE A 251 8.87 3.00 -21.13
C ILE A 251 9.13 4.50 -21.01
N ARG A 252 10.26 4.93 -20.41
CA ARG A 252 10.63 6.34 -20.29
C ARG A 252 10.77 6.99 -21.66
N ASP A 253 11.52 6.37 -22.57
CA ASP A 253 11.70 6.84 -23.94
C ASP A 253 10.36 6.94 -24.69
N ALA A 254 9.49 5.93 -24.53
CA ALA A 254 8.17 5.92 -25.15
C ALA A 254 7.26 7.04 -24.62
N LEU A 255 7.28 7.31 -23.31
CA LEU A 255 6.54 8.42 -22.70
C LEU A 255 7.09 9.78 -23.16
N ASP A 256 8.41 9.94 -23.20
CA ASP A 256 9.05 11.19 -23.63
C ASP A 256 8.78 11.51 -25.09
N ALA A 257 8.82 10.50 -25.97
CA ALA A 257 8.49 10.65 -27.39
C ALA A 257 7.05 11.14 -27.61
N GLU A 258 6.13 10.80 -26.71
CA GLU A 258 4.71 11.20 -26.73
C GLU A 258 4.43 12.49 -25.92
N GLY A 259 5.45 13.09 -25.31
CA GLY A 259 5.35 14.33 -24.55
C GLY A 259 4.90 14.17 -23.09
N PHE A 260 4.87 12.94 -22.56
CA PHE A 260 4.52 12.64 -21.17
C PHE A 260 5.75 12.71 -20.22
N THR A 261 6.52 13.79 -20.31
CA THR A 261 7.79 13.96 -19.60
C THR A 261 7.64 13.99 -18.07
N ASP A 262 6.49 14.46 -17.57
CA ASP A 262 6.23 14.62 -16.13
C ASP A 262 5.60 13.37 -15.48
N VAL A 263 5.21 12.38 -16.27
CA VAL A 263 4.66 11.11 -15.74
C VAL A 263 5.78 10.34 -15.07
N SER A 264 5.56 9.99 -13.80
CA SER A 264 6.56 9.30 -12.97
C SER A 264 6.55 7.79 -13.22
N ILE A 265 7.70 7.15 -13.08
CA ILE A 265 7.83 5.69 -13.08
C ILE A 265 8.26 5.25 -11.69
N CYS A 266 7.39 4.53 -10.98
CA CYS A 266 7.75 3.82 -9.74
C CYS A 266 8.01 2.36 -10.07
N SER A 267 9.21 2.07 -10.54
CA SER A 267 9.59 0.73 -10.97
C SER A 267 9.68 -0.26 -9.80
N TYR A 268 9.09 -1.44 -9.98
CA TYR A 268 9.32 -2.57 -9.09
C TYR A 268 10.68 -3.18 -9.42
N THR A 269 11.75 -2.57 -8.93
CA THR A 269 13.13 -3.00 -9.22
C THR A 269 13.49 -4.31 -8.52
N ALA A 270 12.97 -4.53 -7.31
CA ALA A 270 13.21 -5.74 -6.52
C ALA A 270 11.90 -6.47 -6.19
N LYS A 271 11.26 -7.08 -7.20
CA LYS A 271 10.09 -7.96 -7.04
C LYS A 271 10.54 -9.43 -7.03
N TYR A 272 10.23 -10.12 -5.94
CA TYR A 272 10.69 -11.49 -5.67
C TYR A 272 9.66 -12.53 -6.10
N ALA A 273 10.11 -13.71 -6.51
CA ALA A 273 9.27 -14.89 -6.77
C ALA A 273 8.73 -15.45 -5.44
N SER A 274 7.72 -14.79 -4.90
CA SER A 274 7.24 -14.97 -3.53
C SER A 274 5.95 -15.80 -3.44
N ALA A 275 5.80 -16.53 -2.34
CA ALA A 275 4.57 -17.24 -2.00
C ALA A 275 3.49 -16.32 -1.38
N PHE A 276 3.84 -15.08 -1.03
CA PHE A 276 2.90 -14.13 -0.40
C PHE A 276 1.85 -13.56 -1.37
N TYR A 277 1.97 -13.81 -2.68
CA TYR A 277 1.06 -13.24 -3.69
C TYR A 277 -0.24 -14.03 -3.91
N GLY A 278 -0.47 -15.13 -3.19
CA GLY A 278 -1.68 -15.97 -3.35
C GLY A 278 -2.97 -15.14 -3.31
N PRO A 279 -3.25 -14.40 -2.22
CA PRO A 279 -4.49 -13.62 -2.12
C PRO A 279 -4.67 -12.56 -3.20
N PHE A 280 -3.57 -11.93 -3.66
CA PHE A 280 -3.60 -10.95 -4.74
C PHE A 280 -3.97 -11.60 -6.09
N ARG A 281 -3.44 -12.80 -6.37
CA ARG A 281 -3.78 -13.55 -7.60
C ARG A 281 -5.24 -13.97 -7.62
N ASP A 282 -5.80 -14.32 -6.45
CA ASP A 282 -7.23 -14.64 -6.32
C ASP A 282 -8.11 -13.41 -6.59
N ALA A 283 -7.67 -12.23 -6.13
CA ALA A 283 -8.37 -10.97 -6.37
C ALA A 283 -8.51 -10.69 -7.87
N LEU A 284 -7.46 -10.93 -8.66
CA LEU A 284 -7.42 -10.62 -10.10
C LEU A 284 -7.80 -11.79 -11.01
N ASP A 285 -7.93 -13.01 -10.47
CA ASP A 285 -8.05 -14.23 -11.26
C ASP A 285 -6.92 -14.33 -12.31
N SER A 286 -5.69 -14.08 -11.85
CA SER A 286 -4.48 -13.95 -12.69
C SER A 286 -3.41 -15.00 -12.38
N ALA A 287 -3.76 -16.07 -11.67
CA ALA A 287 -2.84 -17.18 -11.44
C ALA A 287 -2.45 -17.84 -12.78
N PRO A 288 -1.17 -18.28 -12.95
CA PRO A 288 -0.77 -19.09 -14.09
C PRO A 288 -1.69 -20.30 -14.25
N ARG A 289 -2.17 -20.54 -15.46
CA ARG A 289 -3.19 -21.58 -15.71
C ARG A 289 -2.55 -22.93 -15.92
N GLU A 290 -3.15 -24.00 -15.39
CA GLU A 290 -2.64 -25.35 -15.61
C GLU A 290 -2.69 -25.79 -17.08
N SER A 291 -3.71 -25.33 -17.82
CA SER A 291 -3.91 -25.61 -19.25
C SER A 291 -2.98 -24.82 -20.18
N SER A 292 -2.23 -23.86 -19.63
CA SER A 292 -1.36 -22.96 -20.39
C SER A 292 -0.06 -23.64 -20.84
N ASN A 293 0.51 -23.16 -21.95
CA ASN A 293 1.88 -23.48 -22.32
C ASN A 293 2.91 -22.74 -21.46
N ALA A 294 2.51 -21.93 -20.48
CA ALA A 294 3.42 -21.18 -19.63
C ALA A 294 3.89 -21.98 -18.40
N PRO A 295 5.02 -21.61 -17.79
CA PRO A 295 5.44 -22.16 -16.51
C PRO A 295 4.42 -21.88 -15.40
N GLN A 296 4.28 -22.78 -14.43
CA GLN A 296 3.38 -22.61 -13.27
C GLN A 296 3.95 -21.67 -12.19
N ASN A 297 5.00 -20.93 -12.51
CA ASN A 297 5.74 -20.09 -11.59
C ASN A 297 6.30 -18.87 -12.34
N LYS A 298 6.68 -17.82 -11.60
CA LYS A 298 7.22 -16.57 -12.15
C LYS A 298 8.75 -16.45 -11.96
N LYS A 299 9.46 -17.57 -11.74
CA LYS A 299 10.88 -17.59 -11.30
C LYS A 299 11.89 -17.24 -12.39
N THR A 300 11.48 -17.21 -13.65
CA THR A 300 12.38 -16.87 -14.76
C THR A 300 12.56 -15.36 -14.96
N TYR A 301 11.81 -14.52 -14.22
CA TYR A 301 11.88 -13.06 -14.28
C TYR A 301 11.77 -12.40 -12.90
N GLN A 302 10.96 -12.94 -11.97
CA GLN A 302 10.96 -12.48 -10.58
C GLN A 302 12.17 -13.04 -9.83
N MET A 303 12.74 -12.23 -8.94
CA MET A 303 14.00 -12.54 -8.24
C MET A 303 13.87 -13.74 -7.30
N ASP A 304 14.95 -14.51 -7.14
CA ASP A 304 15.01 -15.55 -6.10
C ASP A 304 15.03 -14.90 -4.70
N PRO A 305 14.09 -15.25 -3.78
CA PRO A 305 14.10 -14.75 -2.41
C PRO A 305 15.41 -14.98 -1.63
N ALA A 306 16.24 -15.94 -2.03
CA ALA A 306 17.55 -16.18 -1.44
C ALA A 306 18.59 -15.09 -1.78
N ASN A 307 18.33 -14.27 -2.81
CA ASN A 307 19.27 -13.29 -3.32
C ASN A 307 18.94 -11.87 -2.82
N SER A 308 19.84 -11.30 -2.02
CA SER A 308 19.68 -9.93 -1.47
C SER A 308 20.63 -8.93 -2.13
N ARG A 309 21.95 -9.07 -1.92
CA ARG A 309 22.88 -7.97 -2.23
C ARG A 309 23.17 -7.79 -3.72
N TYR A 310 23.62 -8.83 -4.40
CA TYR A 310 24.13 -8.70 -5.77
C TYR A 310 23.03 -8.43 -6.79
N GLU A 311 21.92 -9.14 -6.69
CA GLU A 311 20.81 -9.05 -7.64
C GLU A 311 20.02 -7.75 -7.44
N SER A 312 19.63 -7.40 -6.20
CA SER A 312 18.85 -6.17 -5.96
C SER A 312 19.63 -4.89 -6.29
N MET A 313 20.93 -4.82 -5.96
CA MET A 313 21.75 -3.66 -6.34
C MET A 313 21.91 -3.58 -7.86
N ARG A 314 22.09 -4.69 -8.57
CA ARG A 314 22.14 -4.68 -10.04
C ARG A 314 20.83 -4.24 -10.69
N MET A 315 19.69 -4.66 -10.15
CA MET A 315 18.39 -4.24 -10.66
C MET A 315 18.14 -2.74 -10.44
N LEU A 316 18.68 -2.16 -9.36
CA LEU A 316 18.65 -0.72 -9.12
C LEU A 316 19.59 0.04 -10.06
N ASP A 317 20.84 -0.42 -10.18
CA ASP A 317 21.88 0.25 -10.99
C ASP A 317 21.64 0.16 -12.50
N ARG A 318 20.77 -0.75 -12.95
CA ARG A 318 20.45 -1.02 -14.36
C ARG A 318 18.97 -0.82 -14.69
N ALA A 319 18.25 -0.09 -13.85
CA ALA A 319 16.89 0.29 -14.17
C ALA A 319 16.84 1.27 -15.35
N ASP A 320 17.91 2.01 -15.61
CA ASP A 320 17.98 3.01 -16.69
C ASP A 320 18.38 2.42 -18.06
#